data_AF-A0A9X0CFK3-F1
#
_entry.id   AF-A0A9X0CFK3-F1
#
_cell.length_a   1.000
_cell.length_b   1.000
_cell.length_c   1.000
_cell.angle_alpha   90.00
_cell.angle_beta   90.00
_cell.angle_gamma   90.00
#
_symmetry.space_group_name_H-M   'P 1'
#
loop_
_entity.id
_entity.type
_entity.pdbx_description
1 polymer ?
#
loop_
_entity_poly.entity_id
_entity_poly.type
_entity_poly.pdbx_seq_one_letter_code
_entity_poly.pdbx_strand_id
1 'polypeptide(L)'
;MSSLHNSSTSLNHACLRAQEREQEWRCFFPQYSLPFVASPVFLLNSLYDSWQLGILSDIPCVCDLNTCSSTELSYIMKFRGKTLHALRSVFDSKKTAVFMDSCLVHNQCSVNDLWTTIQVETLQLPRHSLTGTAMEIVFFVDYGNSEWTRESHVKRMLPHFLHLPFQALECFLGNVEPVRDAGENGRTLDWSVEAMATFKSLTEDKILIAHILSKAWNQTIYVDLFDTDVEEIHINKVLIEKGFAKETDHTVNNPWNIEAEMKFNPHKMVGLPG
;
A
#
# COMPACT_ATOMS: atom_id res chain seq x y z
N MET A 1 7.62 -20.57 29.09
CA MET A 1 7.36 -20.13 27.69
C MET A 1 8.08 -18.83 27.35
N SER A 2 8.12 -17.82 28.23
CA SER A 2 8.85 -16.55 28.00
C SER A 2 10.37 -16.71 27.81
N SER A 3 10.99 -17.71 28.44
CA SER A 3 12.43 -18.00 28.32
C SER A 3 12.82 -18.81 27.08
N LEU A 4 11.85 -19.26 26.26
CA LEU A 4 12.15 -20.03 25.05
C LEU A 4 12.87 -19.11 24.06
N HIS A 5 14.03 -19.53 23.56
CA HIS A 5 14.88 -18.76 22.64
C HIS A 5 15.34 -17.38 23.15
N ASN A 6 15.37 -17.17 24.48
CA ASN A 6 15.76 -15.89 25.10
C ASN A 6 14.87 -14.69 24.69
N SER A 7 13.66 -14.96 24.20
CA SER A 7 12.78 -13.91 23.66
C SER A 7 12.23 -12.95 24.73
N SER A 8 12.38 -13.28 26.02
CA SER A 8 11.98 -12.43 27.15
C SER A 8 12.67 -11.07 27.16
N THR A 9 13.87 -10.93 26.57
CA THR A 9 14.58 -9.63 26.49
C THR A 9 13.94 -8.66 25.50
N SER A 10 13.22 -9.18 24.50
CA SER A 10 12.59 -8.37 23.45
C SER A 10 11.15 -7.99 23.78
N LEU A 11 10.59 -8.53 24.87
CA LEU A 11 9.23 -8.24 25.31
C LEU A 11 9.16 -6.94 26.10
N ASN A 12 8.04 -6.22 25.95
CA ASN A 12 7.80 -4.98 26.68
C ASN A 12 7.83 -5.24 28.20
N HIS A 13 8.81 -4.67 28.90
CA HIS A 13 8.98 -4.86 30.34
C HIS A 13 7.82 -4.34 31.18
N ALA A 14 7.12 -3.30 30.74
CA ALA A 14 5.93 -2.82 31.43
C ALA A 14 4.76 -3.81 31.30
N CYS A 15 4.61 -4.45 30.12
CA CYS A 15 3.68 -5.57 29.95
C CYS A 15 4.04 -6.74 30.88
N LEU A 16 5.32 -7.15 30.90
CA LEU A 16 5.78 -8.27 31.74
C LEU A 16 5.50 -8.04 33.22
N ARG A 17 5.78 -6.82 33.73
CA ARG A 17 5.48 -6.45 35.13
C ARG A 17 3.99 -6.45 35.47
N ALA A 18 3.12 -6.30 34.46
CA ALA A 18 1.68 -6.34 34.63
C ALA A 18 1.09 -7.75 34.50
N GLN A 19 1.88 -8.75 34.08
CA GLN A 19 1.45 -10.15 34.01
C GLN A 19 1.84 -10.92 35.28
N GLU A 20 1.05 -11.94 35.60
CA GLU A 20 1.48 -12.97 36.55
C GLU A 20 2.65 -13.79 35.97
N ARG A 21 3.47 -14.39 36.85
CA ARG A 21 4.69 -15.11 36.46
C ARG A 21 4.46 -16.24 35.44
N GLU A 22 3.30 -16.89 35.47
CA GLU A 22 2.93 -17.95 34.52
C GLU A 22 2.28 -17.42 33.23
N GLN A 23 1.97 -16.12 33.17
CA GLN A 23 1.25 -15.47 32.09
C GLN A 23 2.11 -14.51 31.27
N GLU A 24 3.43 -14.46 31.52
CA GLU A 24 4.38 -13.61 30.76
C GLU A 24 4.30 -13.83 29.25
N TRP A 25 3.94 -15.05 28.81
CA TRP A 25 3.73 -15.39 27.40
C TRP A 25 2.68 -14.52 26.71
N ARG A 26 1.75 -13.92 27.46
CA ARG A 26 0.74 -13.01 26.93
C ARG A 26 1.38 -11.81 26.25
N CYS A 27 2.54 -11.35 26.73
CA CYS A 27 3.23 -10.21 26.14
C CYS A 27 3.82 -10.46 24.74
N PHE A 28 3.83 -11.71 24.25
CA PHE A 28 4.09 -11.98 22.82
C PHE A 28 2.94 -11.53 21.92
N PHE A 29 1.73 -11.46 22.46
CA PHE A 29 0.54 -11.15 21.67
C PHE A 29 0.19 -9.66 21.77
N PRO A 30 -0.02 -8.98 20.62
CA PRO A 30 -0.29 -7.54 20.57
C PRO A 30 -1.45 -7.10 21.48
N GLN A 31 -2.47 -7.93 21.63
CA GLN A 31 -3.63 -7.68 22.51
C GLN A 31 -3.26 -7.36 23.98
N TYR A 32 -2.09 -7.82 24.45
CA TYR A 32 -1.61 -7.57 25.80
C TYR A 32 -0.43 -6.59 25.83
N SER A 33 0.41 -6.56 24.80
CA SER A 33 1.62 -5.74 24.80
C SER A 33 1.39 -4.30 24.30
N LEU A 34 0.47 -4.10 23.35
CA LEU A 34 0.19 -2.78 22.77
C LEU A 34 -0.26 -1.72 23.78
N PRO A 35 -1.08 -2.02 24.81
CA PRO A 35 -1.43 -1.03 25.83
C PRO A 35 -0.24 -0.41 26.57
N PHE A 36 0.93 -1.07 26.54
CA PHE A 36 2.15 -0.61 27.19
C PHE A 36 3.12 0.09 26.22
N VAL A 37 2.74 0.30 24.96
CA VAL A 37 3.52 1.06 23.99
C VAL A 37 3.23 2.56 24.18
N ALA A 38 4.28 3.34 24.43
CA ALA A 38 4.13 4.76 24.77
C ALA A 38 3.82 5.63 23.54
N SER A 39 4.45 5.31 22.41
CA SER A 39 4.33 6.00 21.13
C SER A 39 2.98 5.73 20.46
N PRO A 40 2.44 6.67 19.67
CA PRO A 40 1.33 6.38 18.80
C PRO A 40 1.64 5.23 17.85
N VAL A 41 0.67 4.35 17.61
CA VAL A 41 0.83 3.18 16.75
C VAL A 41 -0.25 3.20 15.68
N PHE A 42 0.14 2.98 14.42
CA PHE A 42 -0.78 2.66 13.33
C PHE A 42 -0.67 1.17 13.03
N LEU A 43 -1.73 0.40 13.31
CA LEU A 43 -1.77 -1.03 13.06
C LEU A 43 -2.40 -1.31 11.72
N LEU A 44 -1.62 -1.90 10.83
CA LEU A 44 -2.06 -2.48 9.55
C LEU A 44 -2.06 -4.00 9.71
N ASN A 45 -3.23 -4.63 9.65
CA ASN A 45 -3.31 -6.09 9.79
C ASN A 45 -4.55 -6.69 9.12
N SER A 46 -4.47 -7.94 8.71
CA SER A 46 -5.62 -8.67 8.18
C SER A 46 -6.50 -9.17 9.32
N LEU A 47 -7.82 -9.16 9.10
CA LEU A 47 -8.77 -9.79 10.03
C LEU A 47 -8.75 -11.32 9.92
N TYR A 48 -8.17 -11.83 8.84
CA TYR A 48 -8.00 -13.25 8.57
C TYR A 48 -6.56 -13.55 8.20
N ASP A 49 -6.05 -14.67 8.66
CA ASP A 49 -4.72 -15.15 8.35
C ASP A 49 -4.85 -16.50 7.67
N SER A 50 -4.61 -16.58 6.35
CA SER A 50 -4.72 -17.83 5.59
C SER A 50 -3.73 -18.89 6.05
N TRP A 51 -2.58 -18.50 6.59
CA TRP A 51 -1.60 -19.47 7.09
C TRP A 51 -2.11 -20.09 8.40
N GLN A 52 -2.59 -19.27 9.32
CA GLN A 52 -3.20 -19.76 10.57
C GLN A 52 -4.50 -20.53 10.32
N LEU A 53 -5.35 -20.08 9.39
CA LEU A 53 -6.59 -20.78 9.06
C LEU A 53 -6.32 -22.10 8.31
N GLY A 54 -5.41 -22.08 7.34
CA GLY A 54 -5.07 -23.23 6.52
C GLY A 54 -4.33 -24.32 7.29
N ILE A 55 -3.32 -23.94 8.07
CA ILE A 55 -2.41 -24.91 8.72
C ILE A 55 -2.85 -25.22 10.15
N LEU A 56 -3.14 -24.20 10.96
CA LEU A 56 -3.45 -24.43 12.38
C LEU A 56 -4.92 -24.78 12.62
N SER A 57 -5.82 -24.28 11.77
CA SER A 57 -7.27 -24.54 11.89
C SER A 57 -7.77 -25.62 10.94
N ASP A 58 -6.89 -26.19 10.09
CA ASP A 58 -7.18 -27.24 9.10
C ASP A 58 -8.30 -26.85 8.11
N ILE A 59 -8.24 -25.62 7.60
CA ILE A 59 -9.20 -25.07 6.62
C ILE A 59 -8.47 -24.75 5.31
N PRO A 60 -8.17 -25.76 4.47
CA PRO A 60 -7.36 -25.56 3.26
C PRO A 60 -8.08 -24.70 2.19
N CYS A 61 -9.41 -24.60 2.25
CA CYS A 61 -10.21 -23.81 1.31
C CYS A 61 -9.94 -22.30 1.38
N VAL A 62 -9.19 -21.79 2.37
CA VAL A 62 -8.83 -20.36 2.45
C VAL A 62 -7.98 -19.87 1.28
N CYS A 63 -7.36 -20.77 0.52
CA CYS A 63 -6.65 -20.44 -0.72
C CYS A 63 -7.59 -20.28 -1.94
N ASP A 64 -8.79 -20.86 -1.90
CA ASP A 64 -9.86 -20.66 -2.89
C ASP A 64 -11.23 -20.78 -2.22
N LEU A 65 -11.79 -19.63 -1.84
CA LEU A 65 -13.05 -19.57 -1.10
C LEU A 65 -14.25 -20.22 -1.82
N ASN A 66 -14.19 -20.40 -3.13
CA ASN A 66 -15.26 -21.09 -3.87
C ASN A 66 -15.34 -22.58 -3.54
N THR A 67 -14.27 -23.14 -2.98
CA THR A 67 -14.20 -24.54 -2.54
C THR A 67 -14.68 -24.75 -1.11
N CYS A 68 -14.87 -23.67 -0.35
CA CYS A 68 -15.28 -23.77 1.06
C CYS A 68 -16.73 -24.24 1.20
N SER A 69 -16.93 -25.18 2.13
CA SER A 69 -18.26 -25.52 2.64
C SER A 69 -18.84 -24.40 3.51
N SER A 70 -20.16 -24.45 3.74
CA SER A 70 -20.84 -23.51 4.63
C SER A 70 -20.29 -23.55 6.07
N THR A 71 -19.85 -24.72 6.54
CA THR A 71 -19.24 -24.90 7.86
C THR A 71 -17.87 -24.22 7.94
N GLU A 72 -17.03 -24.38 6.93
CA GLU A 72 -15.71 -23.74 6.86
C GLU A 72 -15.84 -22.22 6.76
N LEU A 73 -16.73 -21.71 5.91
CA LEU A 73 -17.04 -20.28 5.82
C LEU A 73 -17.52 -19.71 7.16
N SER A 74 -18.38 -20.45 7.87
CA SER A 74 -18.84 -20.06 9.20
C SER A 74 -17.67 -19.98 10.21
N TYR A 75 -16.72 -20.91 10.14
CA TYR A 75 -15.53 -20.87 10.98
C TYR A 75 -14.63 -19.67 10.64
N ILE A 76 -14.37 -19.41 9.35
CA ILE A 76 -13.58 -18.26 8.89
C ILE A 76 -14.21 -16.96 9.42
N MET A 77 -15.52 -16.79 9.31
CA MET A 77 -16.22 -15.62 9.85
C MET A 77 -16.12 -15.53 11.38
N LYS A 78 -16.18 -16.67 12.08
CA LYS A 78 -15.99 -16.73 13.54
C LYS A 78 -14.56 -16.36 13.95
N PHE A 79 -13.56 -16.70 13.13
CA PHE A 79 -12.17 -16.32 13.33
C PHE A 79 -12.03 -14.80 13.38
N ARG A 80 -12.56 -14.08 12.40
CA ARG A 80 -12.62 -12.60 12.40
C ARG A 80 -13.23 -12.05 13.68
N GLY A 81 -14.34 -12.66 14.15
CA GLY A 81 -14.98 -12.26 15.40
C GLY A 81 -14.05 -12.38 16.61
N LYS A 82 -13.22 -13.43 16.67
CA LYS A 82 -12.21 -13.60 17.72
C LYS A 82 -11.10 -12.55 17.63
N THR A 83 -10.61 -12.26 16.43
CA THR A 83 -9.58 -11.24 16.19
C THR A 83 -10.07 -9.86 16.65
N LEU A 84 -11.27 -9.47 16.23
CA LEU A 84 -11.89 -8.20 16.65
C LEU A 84 -12.12 -8.14 18.16
N HIS A 85 -12.53 -9.25 18.78
CA HIS A 85 -12.71 -9.31 20.23
C HIS A 85 -11.38 -9.13 20.98
N ALA A 86 -10.32 -9.81 20.54
CA ALA A 86 -9.00 -9.72 21.15
C ALA A 86 -8.40 -8.31 21.06
N LEU A 87 -8.70 -7.57 20.00
CA LEU A 87 -8.18 -6.22 19.77
C LEU A 87 -9.08 -5.10 20.31
N ARG A 88 -10.13 -5.40 21.09
CA ARG A 88 -11.02 -4.39 21.69
C ARG A 88 -10.29 -3.32 22.49
N SER A 89 -9.38 -3.73 23.38
CA SER A 89 -8.59 -2.81 24.20
C SER A 89 -7.70 -1.89 23.35
N VAL A 90 -7.32 -2.36 22.15
CA VAL A 90 -6.52 -1.60 21.19
C VAL A 90 -7.38 -0.59 20.46
N PHE A 91 -8.61 -0.93 20.09
CA PHE A 91 -9.57 0.00 19.49
C PHE A 91 -9.98 1.14 20.43
N ASP A 92 -10.06 0.87 21.73
CA ASP A 92 -10.44 1.87 22.73
C ASP A 92 -9.27 2.84 23.06
N SER A 93 -8.06 2.56 22.58
CA SER A 93 -6.87 3.38 22.80
C SER A 93 -6.89 4.66 21.96
N LYS A 94 -6.77 5.82 22.62
CA LYS A 94 -6.62 7.12 21.92
C LYS A 94 -5.28 7.29 21.20
N LYS A 95 -4.32 6.39 21.44
CA LYS A 95 -2.97 6.43 20.84
C LYS A 95 -2.82 5.46 19.68
N THR A 96 -3.85 4.68 19.38
CA THR A 96 -3.75 3.64 18.36
C THR A 96 -4.75 3.93 17.26
N ALA A 97 -4.24 4.00 16.04
CA ALA A 97 -5.05 3.97 14.83
C ALA A 97 -4.93 2.58 14.22
N VAL A 98 -6.02 2.09 13.64
CA VAL A 98 -6.08 0.71 13.15
C VAL A 98 -6.73 0.69 11.78
N PHE A 99 -6.03 0.12 10.81
CA PHE A 99 -6.57 -0.33 9.54
C PHE A 99 -6.57 -1.84 9.54
N MET A 100 -7.77 -2.43 9.59
CA MET A 100 -7.94 -3.87 9.57
C MET A 100 -8.89 -4.28 8.47
N ASP A 101 -8.36 -4.97 7.48
CA ASP A 101 -9.10 -5.33 6.29
C ASP A 101 -9.57 -6.80 6.30
N SER A 102 -10.44 -7.13 5.34
CA SER A 102 -11.07 -8.45 5.27
C SER A 102 -10.34 -9.45 4.37
N CYS A 103 -9.08 -9.22 4.01
CA CYS A 103 -8.33 -10.16 3.19
C CYS A 103 -7.80 -11.35 3.98
N LEU A 104 -7.60 -12.46 3.27
CA LEU A 104 -7.04 -13.72 3.79
C LEU A 104 -5.51 -13.75 3.69
N VAL A 105 -4.85 -12.61 3.89
CA VAL A 105 -3.39 -12.48 3.72
C VAL A 105 -2.70 -12.68 5.07
N HIS A 106 -1.63 -13.46 5.10
CA HIS A 106 -0.81 -13.69 6.31
C HIS A 106 0.16 -12.53 6.61
N ASN A 107 0.49 -11.70 5.62
CA ASN A 107 1.35 -10.53 5.79
C ASN A 107 1.03 -9.41 4.80
N GLN A 108 0.51 -8.30 5.30
CA GLN A 108 0.11 -7.15 4.49
C GLN A 108 1.26 -6.20 4.16
N CYS A 109 2.34 -6.26 4.93
CA CYS A 109 3.47 -5.34 4.81
C CYS A 109 4.61 -5.92 3.96
N SER A 110 4.60 -7.21 3.66
CA SER A 110 5.71 -7.87 2.94
C SER A 110 5.31 -8.56 1.64
N VAL A 111 4.01 -8.75 1.35
CA VAL A 111 3.56 -9.42 0.13
C VAL A 111 2.33 -8.70 -0.42
N ASN A 112 2.42 -8.33 -1.69
CA ASN A 112 1.56 -7.35 -2.36
C ASN A 112 0.25 -7.95 -2.90
N ASP A 113 -0.39 -8.85 -2.15
CA ASP A 113 -1.16 -9.92 -2.82
C ASP A 113 -2.66 -9.69 -3.02
N LEU A 114 -3.40 -8.76 -2.37
CA LEU A 114 -4.88 -8.82 -2.48
C LEU A 114 -5.69 -7.51 -2.37
N TRP A 115 -5.14 -6.33 -2.68
CA TRP A 115 -5.94 -5.09 -2.62
C TRP A 115 -5.69 -4.15 -3.78
N THR A 116 -6.39 -4.29 -4.91
CA THR A 116 -6.36 -3.26 -5.95
C THR A 116 -7.69 -3.06 -6.67
N THR A 117 -8.26 -1.87 -6.51
CA THR A 117 -9.44 -1.43 -7.27
C THR A 117 -9.08 -1.16 -8.73
N ILE A 118 -10.00 -1.54 -9.62
CA ILE A 118 -9.94 -1.51 -11.09
C ILE A 118 -10.68 -0.27 -11.63
N GLN A 119 -10.05 0.52 -12.49
CA GLN A 119 -10.70 1.41 -13.44
C GLN A 119 -10.57 0.78 -14.83
N VAL A 120 -11.69 0.34 -15.42
CA VAL A 120 -11.70 -0.12 -16.82
C VAL A 120 -11.69 1.11 -17.70
N GLU A 121 -10.53 1.44 -18.26
CA GLU A 121 -10.48 2.36 -19.39
C GLU A 121 -10.95 1.59 -20.62
N THR A 122 -12.21 1.77 -21.02
CA THR A 122 -12.73 1.22 -22.29
C THR A 122 -12.03 1.87 -23.49
N LEU A 123 -10.85 1.37 -23.85
CA LEU A 123 -10.27 1.55 -25.17
C LEU A 123 -10.90 0.52 -26.10
N GLN A 124 -11.96 0.92 -26.81
CA GLN A 124 -12.47 0.13 -27.95
C GLN A 124 -11.43 0.14 -29.06
N LEU A 125 -10.52 -0.84 -29.05
CA LEU A 125 -9.73 -1.17 -30.23
C LEU A 125 -10.58 -1.96 -31.23
N PRO A 126 -10.32 -1.85 -32.55
CA PRO A 126 -11.10 -2.54 -33.57
C PRO A 126 -11.08 -4.05 -33.33
N ARG A 127 -12.26 -4.68 -33.31
CA ARG A 127 -12.41 -6.12 -33.17
C ARG A 127 -11.62 -6.86 -34.26
N HIS A 128 -10.43 -7.33 -33.92
CA HIS A 128 -9.88 -8.53 -34.56
C HIS A 128 -10.29 -9.74 -33.72
N SER A 129 -11.53 -10.17 -33.94
CA SER A 129 -12.02 -11.47 -33.48
C SER A 129 -11.29 -12.56 -34.25
N LEU A 130 -10.33 -13.23 -33.60
CA LEU A 130 -10.02 -14.62 -33.88
C LEU A 130 -9.85 -15.31 -32.52
N THR A 131 -10.83 -16.16 -32.17
CA THR A 131 -10.86 -17.10 -31.04
C THR A 131 -10.95 -16.51 -29.61
N GLY A 132 -12.18 -16.26 -29.15
CA GLY A 132 -12.69 -16.71 -27.84
C GLY A 132 -11.95 -16.34 -26.54
N THR A 133 -11.82 -15.05 -26.21
CA THR A 133 -11.98 -14.51 -24.84
C THR A 133 -11.87 -12.98 -24.89
N ALA A 134 -12.85 -12.25 -24.36
CA ALA A 134 -12.76 -10.80 -24.23
C ALA A 134 -11.77 -10.45 -23.10
N MET A 135 -10.72 -9.72 -23.45
CA MET A 135 -9.73 -9.20 -22.52
C MET A 135 -10.00 -7.71 -22.33
N GLU A 136 -9.98 -7.25 -21.09
CA GLU A 136 -10.19 -5.86 -20.70
C GLU A 136 -8.91 -5.32 -20.05
N ILE A 137 -8.59 -4.05 -20.31
CA ILE A 137 -7.51 -3.36 -19.60
C ILE A 137 -8.05 -2.77 -18.30
N VAL A 138 -7.30 -2.98 -17.23
CA VAL A 138 -7.66 -2.63 -15.86
C VAL A 138 -6.56 -1.75 -15.29
N PHE A 139 -6.92 -0.54 -14.84
CA PHE A 139 -6.02 0.35 -14.12
C PHE A 139 -6.23 0.19 -12.61
N PHE A 140 -5.16 -0.03 -11.87
CA PHE A 140 -5.19 -0.27 -10.44
C PHE A 140 -5.07 1.06 -9.69
N VAL A 141 -6.20 1.66 -9.29
CA VAL A 141 -6.26 3.04 -8.76
C VAL A 141 -5.49 3.27 -7.46
N ASP A 142 -5.14 2.20 -6.75
CA ASP A 142 -4.36 2.27 -5.51
C ASP A 142 -2.84 2.13 -5.76
N TYR A 143 -2.43 1.78 -6.98
CA TYR A 143 -1.05 1.47 -7.36
C TYR A 143 -0.54 2.26 -8.58
N GLY A 144 -1.45 2.65 -9.47
CA GLY A 144 -1.13 3.44 -10.67
C GLY A 144 -0.70 2.62 -11.90
N ASN A 145 -0.65 1.29 -11.83
CA ASN A 145 -0.32 0.43 -12.97
C ASN A 145 -1.58 -0.10 -13.69
N SER A 146 -1.42 -0.61 -14.91
CA SER A 146 -2.49 -1.26 -15.68
C SER A 146 -2.12 -2.68 -16.10
N GLU A 147 -3.11 -3.57 -16.20
CA GLU A 147 -2.93 -4.95 -16.67
C GLU A 147 -4.12 -5.41 -17.54
N TRP A 148 -3.85 -6.37 -18.44
CA TRP A 148 -4.88 -7.05 -19.21
C TRP A 148 -5.45 -8.23 -18.42
N THR A 149 -6.76 -8.27 -18.23
CA THR A 149 -7.43 -9.39 -17.55
C THR A 149 -8.70 -9.83 -18.28
N ARG A 150 -9.26 -10.96 -17.87
CA ARG A 150 -10.53 -11.48 -18.40
C ARG A 150 -11.69 -10.82 -17.68
N GLU A 151 -12.79 -10.60 -18.40
CA GLU A 151 -14.04 -10.09 -17.82
C GLU A 151 -14.49 -10.91 -16.59
N SER A 152 -14.30 -12.23 -16.60
CA SER A 152 -14.66 -13.12 -15.49
C SER A 152 -13.95 -12.82 -14.17
N HIS A 153 -12.76 -12.19 -14.23
CA HIS A 153 -11.96 -11.79 -13.07
C HIS A 153 -12.36 -10.41 -12.53
N VAL A 154 -13.15 -9.64 -13.28
CA VAL A 154 -13.63 -8.32 -12.85
C VAL A 154 -14.97 -8.49 -12.12
N LYS A 155 -15.09 -7.88 -10.93
CA LYS A 155 -16.33 -7.89 -10.14
C LYS A 155 -16.83 -6.46 -9.92
N ARG A 156 -18.13 -6.31 -9.70
CA ARG A 156 -18.72 -5.03 -9.35
C ARG A 156 -18.19 -4.54 -8.01
N MET A 157 -17.70 -3.30 -7.98
CA MET A 157 -17.32 -2.62 -6.75
C MET A 157 -18.53 -2.29 -5.89
N LEU A 158 -18.52 -2.73 -4.63
CA LEU A 158 -19.53 -2.33 -3.65
C LEU A 158 -19.23 -0.91 -3.15
N PRO A 159 -20.25 -0.05 -2.94
CA PRO A 159 -20.04 1.32 -2.47
C PRO A 159 -19.26 1.43 -1.16
N HIS A 160 -19.34 0.42 -0.29
CA HIS A 160 -18.59 0.43 0.98
C HIS A 160 -17.07 0.31 0.77
N PHE A 161 -16.58 -0.13 -0.39
CA PHE A 161 -15.15 -0.11 -0.71
C PHE A 161 -14.68 1.23 -1.29
N LEU A 162 -15.61 2.14 -1.64
CA LEU A 162 -15.31 3.45 -2.24
C LEU A 162 -15.27 4.60 -1.21
N HIS A 163 -15.28 4.28 0.09
CA HIS A 163 -15.27 5.30 1.13
C HIS A 163 -13.88 5.93 1.33
N LEU A 164 -12.82 5.25 0.88
CA LEU A 164 -11.46 5.79 0.84
C LEU A 164 -11.20 6.42 -0.54
N PRO A 165 -10.46 7.54 -0.60
CA PRO A 165 -9.91 8.03 -1.86
C PRO A 165 -9.05 6.95 -2.52
N PHE A 166 -8.79 7.07 -3.82
CA PHE A 166 -7.79 6.24 -4.48
C PHE A 166 -6.39 6.57 -3.97
N GLN A 167 -5.58 5.55 -3.70
CA GLN A 167 -4.31 5.73 -2.98
C GLN A 167 -3.15 6.14 -3.88
N ALA A 168 -3.14 5.72 -5.16
CA ALA A 168 -2.11 6.18 -6.09
C ALA A 168 -2.43 7.57 -6.63
N LEU A 169 -1.43 8.44 -6.59
CA LEU A 169 -1.49 9.76 -7.18
C LEU A 169 -0.52 9.82 -8.36
N GLU A 170 -1.05 10.13 -9.53
CA GLU A 170 -0.21 10.43 -10.69
C GLU A 170 0.51 11.76 -10.46
N CYS A 171 1.83 11.73 -10.62
CA CYS A 171 2.69 12.90 -10.43
C CYS A 171 3.84 12.91 -11.44
N PHE A 172 4.38 14.10 -11.67
CA PHE A 172 5.52 14.34 -12.54
C PHE A 172 6.72 14.74 -11.70
N LEU A 173 7.88 14.17 -12.03
CA LEU A 173 9.14 14.64 -11.47
C LEU A 173 9.40 16.06 -11.98
N GLY A 174 9.49 17.00 -11.05
CA GLY A 174 9.61 18.42 -11.35
C GLY A 174 11.01 18.81 -11.79
N ASN A 175 11.07 19.94 -12.50
CA ASN A 175 12.30 20.61 -12.92
C ASN A 175 13.21 19.80 -13.86
N VAL A 176 12.70 18.76 -14.52
CA VAL A 176 13.43 17.95 -15.50
C VAL A 176 12.63 17.68 -16.76
N GLU A 177 13.34 17.52 -17.87
CA GLU A 177 12.79 17.11 -19.15
C GLU A 177 13.77 16.19 -19.91
N PRO A 178 13.29 15.36 -20.84
CA PRO A 178 14.16 14.47 -21.60
C PRO A 178 15.14 15.26 -22.47
N VAL A 179 16.33 14.69 -22.66
CA VAL A 179 17.36 15.26 -23.54
C VAL A 179 16.89 15.17 -24.98
N ARG A 180 17.08 16.23 -25.77
CA ARG A 180 16.78 16.22 -27.20
C ARG A 180 17.87 15.44 -27.94
N ASP A 181 17.50 14.35 -28.60
CA ASP A 181 18.37 13.78 -29.61
C ASP A 181 18.34 14.65 -30.86
N ALA A 182 19.48 15.23 -31.22
CA ALA A 182 19.65 16.11 -32.36
C ALA A 182 19.49 15.40 -33.74
N GLY A 183 19.16 14.10 -33.74
CA GLY A 183 19.21 13.22 -34.91
C GLY A 183 17.88 12.86 -35.56
N GLU A 184 16.73 13.03 -34.89
CA GLU A 184 15.46 12.52 -35.41
C GLU A 184 14.39 13.61 -35.53
N ASN A 185 14.34 14.21 -36.73
CA ASN A 185 13.15 14.70 -37.42
C ASN A 185 11.99 15.27 -36.58
N GLY A 186 12.29 16.04 -35.54
CA GLY A 186 11.33 16.84 -34.78
C GLY A 186 10.12 16.07 -34.23
N ARG A 187 10.26 14.78 -33.90
CA ARG A 187 9.17 13.99 -33.33
C ARG A 187 9.57 13.33 -32.01
N THR A 188 8.90 13.83 -30.97
CA THR A 188 8.74 13.34 -29.59
C THR A 188 9.87 13.58 -28.58
N LEU A 189 9.54 14.33 -27.50
CA LEU A 189 10.31 14.45 -26.26
C LEU A 189 10.05 13.19 -25.42
N ASP A 190 10.63 12.07 -25.80
CA ASP A 190 10.48 10.83 -25.04
C ASP A 190 11.69 10.59 -24.15
N TRP A 191 11.47 9.96 -22.99
CA TRP A 191 12.53 9.56 -22.07
C TRP A 191 13.31 8.38 -22.64
N SER A 192 14.65 8.43 -22.57
CA SER A 192 15.48 7.31 -23.01
C SER A 192 15.28 6.09 -22.11
N VAL A 193 15.56 4.90 -22.64
CA VAL A 193 15.48 3.64 -21.89
C VAL A 193 16.39 3.68 -20.65
N GLU A 194 17.56 4.30 -20.79
CA GLU A 194 18.52 4.51 -19.70
C GLU A 194 17.99 5.47 -18.63
N ALA A 195 17.30 6.54 -19.04
CA ALA A 195 16.65 7.47 -18.13
C ALA A 195 15.56 6.76 -17.31
N MET A 196 14.69 5.99 -17.98
CA MET A 196 13.63 5.22 -17.33
C MET A 196 14.18 4.14 -16.39
N ALA A 197 15.18 3.38 -16.82
CA ALA A 197 15.81 2.34 -16.01
C ALA A 197 16.50 2.93 -14.77
N THR A 198 17.17 4.08 -14.93
CA THR A 198 17.81 4.79 -13.82
C THR A 198 16.77 5.29 -12.84
N PHE A 199 15.72 5.99 -13.32
CA PHE A 199 14.64 6.48 -12.48
C PHE A 199 13.98 5.34 -11.69
N LYS A 200 13.71 4.21 -12.37
CA LYS A 200 13.18 3.00 -11.75
C LYS A 200 14.11 2.47 -10.65
N SER A 201 15.41 2.35 -10.90
CA SER A 201 16.39 1.90 -9.88
C SER A 201 16.48 2.84 -8.67
N LEU A 202 16.16 4.11 -8.86
CA LEU A 202 16.17 5.12 -7.82
C LEU A 202 14.88 5.11 -7.00
N THR A 203 13.76 4.62 -7.54
CA THR A 203 12.42 4.75 -6.94
C THR A 203 11.72 3.45 -6.55
N GLU A 204 11.93 2.37 -7.30
CA GLU A 204 11.20 1.12 -7.11
C GLU A 204 11.52 0.49 -5.74
N ASP A 205 10.46 0.10 -5.03
CA ASP A 205 10.52 -0.51 -3.70
C ASP A 205 11.26 0.31 -2.63
N LYS A 206 11.27 1.64 -2.77
CA LYS A 206 11.88 2.56 -1.79
C LYS A 206 10.88 3.52 -1.15
N ILE A 207 11.18 3.89 0.09
CA ILE A 207 10.48 4.96 0.81
C ILE A 207 11.22 6.26 0.51
N LEU A 208 10.53 7.19 -0.15
CA LEU A 208 11.08 8.47 -0.57
C LEU A 208 10.25 9.62 0.00
N ILE A 209 10.86 10.80 0.09
CA ILE A 209 10.15 12.03 0.42
C ILE A 209 9.78 12.75 -0.88
N ALA A 210 8.50 13.09 -1.01
CA ALA A 210 7.98 13.86 -2.12
C ALA A 210 7.56 15.26 -1.64
N HIS A 211 8.26 16.29 -2.11
CA HIS A 211 7.86 17.69 -1.92
C HIS A 211 7.02 18.18 -3.09
N ILE A 212 5.81 18.67 -2.81
CA ILE A 212 4.94 19.22 -3.86
C ILE A 212 5.48 20.60 -4.27
N LEU A 213 5.92 20.70 -5.52
CA LEU A 213 6.39 21.94 -6.13
C LEU A 213 5.23 22.77 -6.66
N SER A 214 4.27 22.12 -7.32
CA SER A 214 3.09 22.77 -7.88
C SER A 214 1.99 21.77 -8.18
N LYS A 215 0.78 22.32 -8.32
CA LYS A 215 -0.41 21.61 -8.75
C LYS A 215 -1.05 22.40 -9.90
N ALA A 216 -1.10 21.79 -11.08
CA ALA A 216 -1.72 22.39 -12.25
C ALA A 216 -3.26 22.33 -12.16
N TRP A 217 -3.95 23.12 -12.99
CA TRP A 217 -5.41 23.22 -12.99
C TRP A 217 -6.11 21.91 -13.36
N ASN A 218 -5.44 21.05 -14.13
CA ASN A 218 -5.88 19.71 -14.49
C ASN A 218 -5.58 18.66 -13.39
N GLN A 219 -5.26 19.08 -12.17
CA GLN A 219 -4.88 18.23 -11.02
C GLN A 219 -3.50 17.55 -11.13
N THR A 220 -2.73 17.78 -12.19
CA THR A 220 -1.36 17.26 -12.30
C THR A 220 -0.48 17.81 -11.18
N ILE A 221 0.21 16.92 -10.47
CA ILE A 221 1.10 17.26 -9.35
C ILE A 221 2.55 17.17 -9.83
N TYR A 222 3.33 18.22 -9.60
CA TYR A 222 4.78 18.21 -9.82
C TYR A 222 5.49 18.08 -8.48
N VAL A 223 6.40 17.12 -8.38
CA VAL A 223 7.10 16.80 -7.13
C VAL A 223 8.60 16.87 -7.29
N ASP A 224 9.28 17.34 -6.26
CA ASP A 224 10.68 17.04 -6.03
C ASP A 224 10.74 15.76 -5.20
N LEU A 225 11.43 14.75 -5.69
CA LEU A 225 11.47 13.41 -5.11
C LEU A 225 12.89 13.11 -4.68
N PHE A 226 13.08 12.80 -3.41
CA PHE A 226 14.40 12.57 -2.85
C PHE A 226 14.43 11.43 -1.83
N ASP A 227 15.55 10.71 -1.84
CA ASP A 227 15.89 9.69 -0.86
C ASP A 227 16.58 10.35 0.33
N THR A 228 16.26 9.92 1.55
CA THR A 228 16.85 10.42 2.80
C THR A 228 17.44 9.33 3.68
N ASP A 229 17.60 8.11 3.19
CA ASP A 229 18.05 6.96 4.00
C ASP A 229 19.52 7.09 4.43
N VAL A 230 20.39 7.52 3.51
CA VAL A 230 21.84 7.69 3.79
C VAL A 230 22.27 9.15 3.63
N GLU A 231 21.99 9.74 2.47
CA GLU A 231 22.22 11.16 2.15
C GLU A 231 21.00 11.68 1.39
N GLU A 232 20.75 12.99 1.46
CA GLU A 232 19.66 13.62 0.72
C GLU A 232 19.98 13.64 -0.78
N ILE A 233 19.37 12.72 -1.53
CA ILE A 233 19.60 12.55 -2.96
C ILE A 233 18.33 12.89 -3.73
N HIS A 234 18.34 14.03 -4.43
CA HIS A 234 17.25 14.39 -5.33
C HIS A 234 17.35 13.65 -6.67
N ILE A 235 16.28 12.95 -7.03
CA ILE A 235 16.26 12.06 -8.20
C ILE A 235 16.39 12.85 -9.51
N ASN A 236 15.82 14.05 -9.58
CA ASN A 236 15.96 14.94 -10.74
C ASN A 236 17.43 15.31 -11.01
N LYS A 237 18.19 15.66 -9.97
CA LYS A 237 19.62 16.00 -10.06
C LYS A 237 20.44 14.81 -10.56
N VAL A 238 20.17 13.61 -10.04
CA VAL A 238 20.87 12.38 -10.47
C VAL A 238 20.66 12.11 -11.98
N LEU A 239 19.45 12.32 -12.49
CA LEU A 239 19.18 12.14 -13.93
C LEU A 239 19.90 13.19 -14.78
N ILE A 240 19.99 14.44 -14.32
CA ILE A 240 20.73 15.52 -15.01
C ILE A 240 22.23 15.24 -15.00
N GLU A 241 22.81 14.88 -13.85
CA GLU A 241 24.25 14.62 -13.69
C GLU A 241 24.72 13.44 -14.55
N LYS A 242 23.86 12.42 -14.72
CA LYS A 242 24.11 11.29 -15.61
C LYS A 242 23.91 11.61 -17.10
N GLY A 243 23.43 12.81 -17.44
CA GLY A 243 23.14 13.23 -18.80
C GLY A 243 21.89 12.59 -19.40
N PHE A 244 21.01 12.03 -18.57
CA PHE A 244 19.76 11.39 -18.99
C PHE A 244 18.56 12.35 -18.99
N ALA A 245 18.70 13.50 -18.35
CA ALA A 245 17.74 14.59 -18.34
C ALA A 245 18.45 15.93 -18.51
N LYS A 246 17.70 16.97 -18.85
CA LYS A 246 18.14 18.37 -18.69
C LYS A 246 17.18 19.11 -17.77
N GLU A 247 17.68 20.17 -17.14
CA GLU A 247 16.83 21.09 -16.39
C GLU A 247 15.85 21.77 -17.35
N THR A 248 14.60 21.91 -16.93
CA THR A 248 13.57 22.56 -17.74
C THR A 248 13.76 24.08 -17.77
N ASP A 249 13.37 24.72 -18.87
CA ASP A 249 13.42 26.18 -19.00
C ASP A 249 12.43 26.90 -18.05
N HIS A 250 11.43 26.19 -17.53
CA HIS A 250 10.40 26.70 -16.63
C HIS A 250 10.42 25.97 -15.29
N THR A 251 11.41 26.29 -14.45
CA THR A 251 11.49 25.72 -13.11
C THR A 251 10.30 26.15 -12.27
N VAL A 252 9.74 25.17 -11.56
CA VAL A 252 8.62 25.33 -10.67
C VAL A 252 9.16 25.20 -9.26
N ASN A 253 9.11 26.30 -8.51
CA ASN A 253 9.54 26.36 -7.12
C ASN A 253 8.33 26.39 -6.21
N ASN A 254 8.40 25.73 -5.05
CA ASN A 254 7.38 25.78 -4.02
C ASN A 254 7.35 27.20 -3.40
N PRO A 255 6.37 28.06 -3.69
CA PRO A 255 6.34 29.42 -3.16
C PRO A 255 5.92 29.47 -1.69
N TRP A 256 5.47 28.33 -1.13
CA TRP A 256 4.68 28.27 0.09
C TRP A 256 5.26 27.33 1.16
N ASN A 257 6.42 26.69 0.93
CA ASN A 257 6.95 25.62 1.79
C ASN A 257 5.85 24.63 2.21
N ILE A 258 4.97 24.26 1.29
CA ILE A 258 3.99 23.19 1.54
C ILE A 258 4.77 21.87 1.52
N GLU A 259 5.25 21.47 2.69
CA GLU A 259 5.54 20.07 2.99
C GLU A 259 4.20 19.34 3.02
N ALA A 260 4.00 18.40 2.10
CA ALA A 260 2.87 17.50 2.21
C ALA A 260 3.20 16.43 3.26
N GLU A 261 2.96 16.72 4.53
CA GLU A 261 2.59 15.65 5.45
C GLU A 261 1.18 15.18 5.06
N MET A 262 1.07 13.96 4.54
CA MET A 262 -0.23 13.29 4.42
C MET A 262 -0.82 13.05 5.81
N LYS A 263 -1.45 14.09 6.38
CA LYS A 263 -2.27 13.98 7.58
C LYS A 263 -3.63 13.43 7.20
N PHE A 264 -3.79 12.11 7.39
CA PHE A 264 -5.11 11.51 7.52
C PHE A 264 -5.87 12.26 8.62
N ASN A 265 -6.96 12.92 8.25
CA ASN A 265 -7.83 13.57 9.20
C ASN A 265 -8.62 12.47 9.96
N PRO A 266 -8.32 12.17 11.24
CA PRO A 266 -8.90 11.03 11.96
C PRO A 266 -10.30 11.34 12.51
N HIS A 267 -10.83 12.54 12.26
CA HIS A 267 -12.07 12.96 12.87
C HIS A 267 -13.28 12.57 12.04
N LYS A 268 -13.84 11.43 12.46
CA LYS A 268 -15.10 10.78 12.09
C LYS A 268 -15.08 10.08 10.73
N MET A 269 -14.90 8.76 10.77
CA MET A 269 -15.97 7.86 10.31
C MET A 269 -16.10 6.66 11.24
N VAL A 270 -17.21 6.67 11.98
CA VAL A 270 -17.83 5.49 12.55
C VAL A 270 -18.57 4.81 11.40
N GLY A 271 -18.31 3.52 11.19
CA GLY A 271 -18.93 2.75 10.12
C GLY A 271 -18.75 1.24 10.28
N LEU A 272 -19.08 0.69 11.43
CA LEU A 272 -19.80 -0.61 11.47
C LEU A 272 -21.29 -0.26 11.27
N PRO A 273 -22.17 -1.10 10.66
CA PRO A 273 -22.05 -2.55 10.42
C PRO A 273 -22.43 -3.01 8.99
N GLY A 274 -22.16 -4.29 8.71
CA GLY A 274 -22.58 -5.03 7.52
C GLY A 274 -21.69 -6.24 7.29
#